data_AF-A0A554WBR1-F1
#
_entry.id   AF-A0A554WBR1-F1
#
_cell.length_a   1.000
_cell.length_b   1.000
_cell.length_c   1.000
_cell.angle_alpha   90.00
_cell.angle_beta   90.00
_cell.angle_gamma   90.00
#
_symmetry.space_group_name_H-M   'P 1'
#
loop_
_entity.id
_entity.type
_entity.pdbx_description
1 polymer ?
#
loop_
_entity_poly.entity_id
_entity_poly.type
_entity_poly.pdbx_seq_one_letter_code
_entity_poly.pdbx_strand_id
1 'polypeptide(L)'
;MDALQALRERYLPQIRYPHIRERIEQLWFSPRAVADYLDQLLLDTRDGQRRGFDAATAELLLRFHMELLQCLGSSQVGSPLSTDGEFRGSALNTGSVKLPKGW
;
A
#
# COMPACT_ATOMS: atom_id res chain seq x y z
N MET A 1 4.68 22.78 10.21
CA MET A 1 3.57 22.34 9.34
C MET A 1 3.54 20.82 9.42
N ASP A 2 2.42 20.23 9.82
CA ASP A 2 2.25 18.77 9.86
C ASP A 2 2.26 18.23 8.42
N ALA A 3 3.10 17.24 8.13
CA ALA A 3 3.28 16.69 6.80
C ALA A 3 1.96 16.11 6.24
N LEU A 4 1.13 15.54 7.11
CA LEU A 4 -0.19 15.03 6.74
C LEU A 4 -1.11 16.17 6.30
N GLN A 5 -1.12 17.27 7.04
CA GLN A 5 -1.95 18.43 6.72
C GLN A 5 -1.58 19.05 5.37
N ALA A 6 -0.28 19.13 5.05
CA ALA A 6 0.18 19.60 3.73
C ALA A 6 -0.28 18.67 2.59
N LEU A 7 -0.28 17.36 2.83
CA LEU A 7 -0.78 16.34 1.90
C LEU A 7 -2.27 16.54 1.61
N ARG A 8 -3.07 16.79 2.66
CA ARG A 8 -4.50 17.10 2.55
C ARG A 8 -4.71 18.29 1.62
N GLU A 9 -4.12 19.42 1.96
CA GLU A 9 -4.33 20.70 1.27
C GLU A 9 -3.90 20.65 -0.18
N ARG A 10 -2.88 19.84 -0.49
CA ARG A 10 -2.42 19.64 -1.87
C ARG A 10 -3.39 18.81 -2.69
N TYR A 11 -3.83 17.64 -2.21
CA TYR A 11 -4.55 16.68 -3.05
C TYR A 11 -6.07 16.85 -3.06
N LEU A 12 -6.69 17.19 -1.92
CA LEU A 12 -8.15 17.31 -1.82
C LEU A 12 -8.78 18.23 -2.87
N PRO A 13 -8.29 19.45 -3.14
CA PRO A 13 -8.92 20.34 -4.13
C PRO A 13 -8.80 19.83 -5.58
N GLN A 14 -7.80 18.99 -5.87
CA GLN A 14 -7.57 18.47 -7.22
C GLN A 14 -8.46 17.28 -7.58
N ILE A 15 -9.06 16.62 -6.58
CA ILE A 15 -10.01 15.52 -6.81
C ILE A 15 -11.31 16.08 -7.41
N ARG A 16 -11.64 15.64 -8.62
CA ARG A 16 -12.82 16.11 -9.38
C ARG A 16 -14.15 15.61 -8.83
N TYR A 17 -14.14 14.58 -7.99
CA TYR A 17 -15.33 13.90 -7.49
C TYR A 17 -15.68 14.38 -6.07
N PRO A 18 -16.73 15.20 -5.88
CA PRO A 18 -17.05 15.78 -4.57
C PRO A 18 -17.29 14.76 -3.47
N HIS A 19 -17.99 13.66 -3.78
CA HIS A 19 -18.26 12.59 -2.82
C HIS A 19 -17.01 11.86 -2.34
N ILE A 20 -15.96 11.76 -3.17
CA ILE A 20 -14.66 11.20 -2.77
C ILE A 20 -13.96 12.18 -1.81
N ARG A 21 -13.99 13.48 -2.12
CA ARG A 21 -13.42 14.52 -1.24
C ARG A 21 -14.07 14.52 0.13
N GLU A 22 -15.40 14.62 0.18
CA GLU A 22 -16.17 14.61 1.43
C GLU A 22 -15.87 13.35 2.25
N ARG A 23 -15.76 12.19 1.59
CA ARG A 23 -15.42 10.94 2.28
C ARG A 23 -14.01 10.96 2.87
N ILE A 24 -13.03 11.47 2.14
CA ILE A 24 -11.66 11.64 2.62
C ILE A 24 -11.61 12.62 3.80
N GLU A 25 -12.35 13.73 3.75
CA GLU A 25 -12.41 14.69 4.85
C GLU A 25 -13.03 14.09 6.11
N GLN A 26 -14.11 13.32 5.95
CA GLN A 26 -14.71 12.59 7.05
C GLN A 26 -13.72 11.61 7.67
N LEU A 27 -12.92 10.90 6.88
CA LEU A 27 -11.97 9.90 7.36
C LEU A 27 -10.65 10.49 7.85
N TRP A 28 -10.43 11.80 7.67
CA TRP A 28 -9.15 12.46 7.92
C TRP A 28 -8.67 12.37 9.38
N PHE A 29 -9.59 12.14 10.33
CA PHE A 29 -9.25 11.86 11.74
C PHE A 29 -8.38 10.61 11.91
N SER A 30 -8.40 9.70 10.93
CA SER A 30 -7.56 8.51 10.87
C SER A 30 -6.89 8.41 9.49
N PRO A 31 -5.63 8.83 9.36
CA PRO A 31 -4.89 8.73 8.10
C PRO A 31 -4.84 7.30 7.55
N ARG A 32 -4.88 6.30 8.43
CA ARG A 32 -4.95 4.88 8.03
C ARG A 32 -6.29 4.53 7.39
N ALA A 33 -7.41 5.04 7.92
CA ALA A 33 -8.72 4.84 7.31
C ALA A 33 -8.83 5.52 5.93
N VAL A 34 -8.13 6.65 5.72
CA VAL A 34 -8.01 7.26 4.40
C VAL A 34 -7.22 6.37 3.44
N ALA A 35 -6.11 5.80 3.89
CA ALA A 35 -5.32 4.87 3.07
C ALA A 35 -6.14 3.65 2.64
N ASP A 36 -6.84 3.01 3.59
CA ASP A 36 -7.71 1.86 3.33
C ASP A 36 -8.85 2.20 2.35
N TYR A 37 -9.43 3.41 2.47
CA TYR A 37 -10.45 3.88 1.54
C TYR A 37 -9.90 4.09 0.12
N LEU A 38 -8.70 4.65 -0.01
CA LEU A 38 -8.05 4.84 -1.30
C LEU A 38 -7.68 3.48 -1.94
N ASP A 39 -7.23 2.51 -1.16
CA ASP A 39 -6.98 1.14 -1.64
C ASP A 39 -8.25 0.52 -2.21
N GLN A 40 -9.35 0.58 -1.47
CA GLN A 40 -10.64 0.11 -1.95
C GLN A 40 -11.03 0.82 -3.24
N LEU A 41 -10.86 2.14 -3.31
CA LEU A 41 -11.25 2.93 -4.47
C LEU A 41 -10.42 2.61 -5.72
N LEU A 42 -9.12 2.32 -5.57
CA LEU A 42 -8.21 1.96 -6.65
C LEU A 42 -8.42 0.52 -7.13
N LEU A 43 -8.80 -0.40 -6.22
CA LEU A 43 -9.04 -1.81 -6.50
C LEU A 43 -10.51 -2.13 -6.85
N ASP A 44 -11.43 -1.18 -6.69
CA ASP A 44 -12.86 -1.35 -6.95
C ASP A 44 -13.14 -1.51 -8.45
N THR A 45 -12.99 -2.73 -8.94
CA THR A 45 -13.21 -3.09 -10.34
C THR A 45 -14.63 -3.57 -10.64
N ARG A 46 -15.57 -3.54 -9.66
CA ARG A 46 -16.99 -4.01 -9.72
C ARG A 46 -17.39 -4.76 -11.00
N ASP A 47 -16.76 -5.89 -11.27
CA ASP A 47 -16.96 -6.75 -12.45
C ASP A 47 -17.15 -5.99 -13.79
N GLY A 48 -16.38 -4.93 -14.01
CA GLY A 48 -16.39 -4.16 -15.26
C GLY A 48 -17.61 -3.26 -15.49
N GLN A 49 -18.52 -3.14 -14.51
CA GLN A 49 -19.74 -2.32 -14.62
C GLN A 49 -19.48 -0.81 -14.53
N ARG A 50 -18.32 -0.40 -13.99
CA ARG A 50 -17.91 1.00 -13.90
C ARG A 50 -16.82 1.30 -14.92
N ARG A 51 -16.89 2.46 -15.57
CA ARG A 51 -15.86 2.96 -16.49
C ARG A 51 -14.50 3.26 -15.82
N GLY A 52 -14.37 3.06 -14.51
CA GLY A 52 -13.21 3.48 -13.74
C GLY A 52 -13.07 5.01 -13.69
N PHE A 53 -11.89 5.47 -13.26
CA PHE A 53 -11.50 6.87 -13.32
C PHE A 53 -10.81 7.17 -14.66
N ASP A 54 -10.87 8.43 -15.09
CA ASP A 54 -9.96 8.89 -16.14
C ASP A 54 -8.50 8.80 -15.66
N ALA A 55 -7.56 8.69 -16.60
CA ALA A 55 -6.15 8.47 -16.28
C ALA A 55 -5.57 9.53 -15.34
N ALA A 56 -5.95 10.80 -15.49
CA ALA A 56 -5.44 11.87 -14.64
C ALA A 56 -5.97 11.75 -13.21
N THR A 57 -7.25 11.40 -13.04
CA THR A 57 -7.79 11.16 -11.70
C THR A 57 -7.20 9.90 -11.07
N ALA A 58 -7.01 8.81 -11.83
CA ALA A 58 -6.40 7.59 -11.33
C ALA A 58 -4.95 7.83 -10.85
N GLU A 59 -4.15 8.54 -11.65
CA GLU A 59 -2.78 8.93 -11.29
C GLU A 59 -2.75 9.77 -10.01
N LEU A 60 -3.67 10.74 -9.90
CA LEU A 60 -3.78 11.59 -8.73
C LEU A 60 -4.09 10.80 -7.46
N LEU A 61 -5.07 9.90 -7.53
CA LEU A 61 -5.46 9.06 -6.39
C LEU A 61 -4.34 8.11 -5.98
N LEU A 62 -3.64 7.51 -6.96
CA LEU A 62 -2.51 6.62 -6.70
C LEU A 62 -1.35 7.37 -6.04
N ARG A 63 -1.01 8.55 -6.55
CA ARG A 63 0.07 9.38 -5.98
C ARG A 63 -0.27 9.84 -4.57
N PHE A 64 -1.51 10.25 -4.34
CA PHE A 64 -1.99 10.61 -3.02
C PHE A 64 -1.85 9.44 -2.04
N HIS A 65 -2.29 8.24 -2.45
CA HIS A 65 -2.19 7.04 -1.64
C HIS A 65 -0.73 6.69 -1.28
N MET A 66 0.17 6.69 -2.26
CA MET A 66 1.60 6.38 -2.04
C MET A 66 2.26 7.34 -1.06
N GLU A 67 2.01 8.64 -1.19
CA GLU A 67 2.59 9.64 -0.29
C GLU A 67 1.98 9.58 1.12
N LEU A 68 0.68 9.28 1.21
CA LEU A 68 0.03 9.04 2.50
C LEU A 68 0.65 7.83 3.21
N LEU A 69 0.88 6.73 2.49
CA LEU A 69 1.57 5.54 3.03
C LEU A 69 3.01 5.86 3.46
N GLN A 70 3.74 6.68 2.70
CA GLN A 70 5.08 7.12 3.10
C GLN A 70 5.03 7.91 4.41
N CYS A 71 4.11 8.86 4.56
CA CYS A 71 3.96 9.59 5.82
C CYS A 71 3.58 8.68 7.00
N LEU A 72 2.75 7.65 6.76
CA LEU A 72 2.38 6.65 7.77
C LEU A 72 3.56 5.72 8.13
N GLY A 73 4.32 5.26 7.14
CA GLY A 73 5.44 4.32 7.30
C GLY A 73 6.73 4.98 7.81
N SER A 74 6.90 6.28 7.60
CA SER A 74 8.03 7.07 8.12
C SER A 74 8.09 7.10 9.66
N SER A 75 7.03 6.66 10.34
CA SER A 75 7.00 6.54 11.79
C SER A 75 7.79 5.32 12.34
N GLN A 76 8.37 4.47 11.49
CA GLN A 76 9.18 3.31 11.90
C GLN A 76 10.58 3.33 11.27
N VAL A 77 11.38 4.36 11.55
CA VAL A 77 12.84 4.30 11.37
C VAL A 77 13.49 4.25 12.75
N GLY A 78 13.22 3.14 13.44
CA GLY A 78 13.66 2.85 14.80
C GLY A 78 13.80 1.36 15.06
N SER A 79 14.24 0.60 14.05
CA SER A 79 14.83 -0.72 14.28
C SER A 79 16.04 -0.80 13.39
N PRO A 80 17.28 -0.69 13.94
CA PRO A 80 18.42 -1.18 13.20
C PRO A 80 18.11 -2.65 12.92
N LEU A 81 18.12 -2.98 11.64
CA LEU A 81 18.17 -4.34 11.16
C LEU A 81 19.26 -5.06 11.97
N SER A 82 18.86 -5.84 12.98
CA SER A 82 19.71 -6.87 13.56
C SER A 82 19.87 -7.93 12.46
N THR A 83 20.83 -7.70 11.58
CA THR A 83 21.53 -8.75 10.85
C THR A 83 22.34 -9.58 11.85
N ASP A 84 21.63 -10.31 12.70
CA ASP A 84 22.17 -11.41 13.49
C ASP A 84 21.17 -12.57 13.43
N GLY A 85 20.82 -12.91 12.18
CA GLY A 85 20.21 -14.19 11.83
C GLY A 85 21.31 -15.09 11.31
N GLU A 86 22.16 -15.56 12.22
CA GLU A 86 23.17 -16.59 12.01
C GLU A 86 22.57 -17.73 11.18
N PHE A 87 23.01 -17.87 9.92
CA PHE A 87 22.68 -19.01 9.06
C PHE A 87 23.40 -20.24 9.62
N ARG A 88 22.84 -20.83 10.68
CA ARG A 88 23.21 -22.18 11.09
C ARG A 88 22.68 -23.13 10.04
N GLY A 89 23.55 -23.45 9.09
CA GLY A 89 23.36 -24.55 8.16
C GLY A 89 23.09 -25.82 8.93
N SER A 90 21.81 -26.20 9.03
CA SER A 90 21.45 -27.57 9.35
C SER A 90 21.89 -28.43 8.18
N ALA A 91 22.94 -29.21 8.41
CA ALA A 91 23.39 -30.26 7.52
C ALA A 91 22.19 -31.14 7.13
N LEU A 92 21.75 -31.02 5.88
CA LEU A 92 20.83 -31.99 5.30
C LEU A 92 21.60 -33.29 5.17
N ASN A 93 21.22 -34.22 6.04
CA ASN A 93 21.55 -35.64 5.98
C ASN A 93 21.40 -36.13 4.53
N THR A 94 22.51 -36.46 3.88
CA THR A 94 22.54 -37.11 2.57
C THR A 94 22.02 -38.54 2.71
N GLY A 95 20.71 -38.68 2.86
CA GLY A 95 20.01 -39.94 2.65
C GLY A 95 20.02 -40.24 1.17
N SER A 96 20.82 -41.23 0.75
CA SER A 96 20.89 -41.75 -0.61
C SER A 96 19.49 -42.16 -1.10
N VAL A 97 18.85 -41.33 -1.93
CA VAL A 97 17.62 -41.70 -2.63
C VAL A 97 18.04 -42.58 -3.82
N LYS A 98 17.83 -43.90 -3.69
CA LYS A 98 17.98 -44.84 -4.81
C LYS A 98 16.82 -44.63 -5.78
N LEU A 99 17.14 -44.21 -7.01
CA LEU A 99 16.18 -44.17 -8.12
C LEU A 99 15.77 -45.60 -8.51
N PRO A 100 14.47 -45.87 -8.79
CA PRO A 100 14.04 -47.12 -9.38
C PRO A 100 14.44 -47.19 -10.86
N LYS A 101 14.96 -48.35 -11.29
CA LYS A 101 15.32 -48.63 -12.69
C LYS A 101 14.10 -49.16 -13.45
N GLY A 102 13.75 -48.52 -14.56
CA GLY A 102 12.85 -49.11 -15.56
C GLY A 102 11.87 -48.15 -16.21
N TRP A 103 12.34 -47.07 -16.83
CA TRP A 103 11.67 -46.32 -17.91
C TRP A 103 12.74 -45.86 -18.90
#